data_AF-V5X5G1-F1
#
_entry.id   AF-V5X5G1-F1
#
_cell.length_a   1.000
_cell.length_b   1.000
_cell.length_c   1.000
_cell.angle_alpha   90.00
_cell.angle_beta   90.00
_cell.angle_gamma   90.00
#
_symmetry.space_group_name_H-M   'P 1'
#
loop_
_entity.id
_entity.type
_entity.pdbx_description
1 polymer ?
#
loop_
_entity_poly.entity_id
_entity_poly.type
_entity_poly.pdbx_seq_one_letter_code
_entity_poly.pdbx_strand_id
1 'polypeptide(L)'
;MTTITGNRLAKIAVAFASALTIAAATACSAGLGGPASSRSAQDGVIRFTFAPDPIWDYMHDTGVIDEWERDTGYSIETSATWDEFGLFAGGHADIISSASFEVPALEEQTQRETVIIGRYNAERSRILVRADDPARSLEDLRGRRLGVFTTVSGTLVWSALVQQMHGMNLVAAGERPSDVDIVVADIQNLSNLLARGEIDACICYPDLSARELRDGSVRALYDGKSSADLFAELSCPGCRS
;
A
#
# COMPACT_ATOMS: atom_id res chain seq x y z
N MET A 1 -28.83 -31.48 -64.77
CA MET A 1 -28.47 -31.72 -63.35
C MET A 1 -27.15 -31.00 -63.11
N THR A 2 -27.01 -29.97 -62.27
CA THR A 2 -27.84 -29.53 -61.15
C THR A 2 -27.66 -28.02 -60.99
N THR A 3 -28.77 -27.30 -60.96
CA THR A 3 -28.89 -25.84 -60.81
C THR A 3 -28.57 -25.43 -59.37
N ILE A 4 -27.56 -24.59 -59.16
CA ILE A 4 -27.23 -24.06 -57.83
C ILE A 4 -28.16 -22.88 -57.54
N THR A 5 -29.04 -23.06 -56.56
CA THR A 5 -30.08 -22.14 -56.12
C THR A 5 -29.53 -21.01 -55.25
N GLY A 6 -30.04 -19.78 -55.49
CA GLY A 6 -29.60 -18.50 -54.89
C GLY A 6 -29.73 -18.35 -53.36
N ASN A 7 -30.13 -19.39 -52.63
CA ASN A 7 -30.23 -19.36 -51.16
C ASN A 7 -28.91 -19.64 -50.42
N ARG A 8 -27.83 -20.00 -51.14
CA ARG A 8 -26.50 -20.21 -50.54
C ARG A 8 -25.61 -18.97 -50.53
N LEU A 9 -25.90 -17.96 -51.36
CA LEU A 9 -25.14 -16.70 -51.40
C LEU A 9 -25.55 -15.74 -50.27
N ALA A 10 -26.83 -15.76 -49.84
CA ALA A 10 -27.31 -14.92 -48.74
C ALA A 10 -26.75 -15.32 -47.36
N LYS A 11 -26.38 -16.59 -47.15
CA LYS A 11 -25.80 -17.06 -45.88
C LYS A 11 -24.30 -16.81 -45.74
N ILE A 12 -23.60 -16.53 -46.83
CA ILE A 12 -22.16 -16.21 -46.81
C ILE A 12 -21.93 -14.70 -46.59
N ALA A 13 -22.86 -13.85 -47.03
CA ALA A 13 -22.79 -12.40 -46.79
C ALA A 13 -23.04 -11.98 -45.32
N VAL A 14 -23.79 -12.76 -44.55
CA VAL A 14 -24.08 -12.46 -43.13
C VAL A 14 -22.94 -12.93 -42.20
N ALA A 15 -22.10 -13.87 -42.63
CA ALA A 15 -20.96 -14.35 -41.83
C ALA A 15 -19.72 -13.45 -41.93
N PHE A 16 -19.63 -12.58 -42.94
CA PHE A 16 -18.50 -11.65 -43.10
C PHE A 16 -18.73 -10.27 -42.44
N ALA A 17 -19.97 -9.94 -42.04
CA ALA A 17 -20.28 -8.70 -41.34
C ALA A 17 -20.07 -8.79 -39.81
N SER A 18 -19.98 -10.00 -39.25
CA SER A 18 -19.77 -10.24 -37.82
C SER A 18 -18.31 -10.50 -37.43
N ALA A 19 -17.39 -10.58 -38.40
CA ALA A 19 -15.96 -10.73 -38.14
C ALA A 19 -15.18 -9.40 -38.16
N LEU A 20 -15.80 -8.31 -38.63
CA LEU A 20 -15.15 -6.99 -38.70
C LEU A 20 -15.34 -6.11 -37.45
N THR A 21 -16.20 -6.51 -36.51
CA THR A 21 -16.42 -5.78 -35.25
C THR A 21 -15.50 -6.22 -34.09
N ILE A 22 -14.72 -7.28 -34.26
CA ILE A 22 -13.82 -7.80 -33.21
C ILE A 22 -12.37 -7.30 -33.40
N ALA A 23 -12.03 -6.69 -34.53
CA ALA A 23 -10.67 -6.23 -34.84
C ALA A 23 -10.40 -4.74 -34.54
N ALA A 24 -11.28 -4.06 -33.79
CA ALA A 24 -11.11 -2.65 -33.41
C ALA A 24 -10.76 -2.44 -31.91
N ALA A 25 -10.46 -3.50 -31.16
CA ALA A 25 -10.20 -3.41 -29.71
C ALA A 25 -8.76 -3.76 -29.28
N THR A 26 -7.81 -3.88 -30.22
CA THR A 26 -6.40 -4.14 -29.88
C THR A 26 -5.46 -3.22 -30.62
N ALA A 27 -5.51 -1.94 -30.28
CA ALA A 27 -4.44 -1.00 -30.58
C ALA A 27 -4.37 0.09 -29.51
N CYS A 28 -3.27 0.05 -28.75
CA CYS A 28 -2.66 1.21 -28.09
C CYS A 28 -3.38 1.83 -26.88
N SER A 29 -3.13 1.30 -25.68
CA SER A 29 -2.40 2.00 -24.60
C SER A 29 -2.66 1.29 -23.27
N ALA A 30 -1.60 0.85 -22.61
CA ALA A 30 -1.61 0.53 -21.19
C ALA A 30 -1.63 1.85 -20.38
N GLY A 31 -2.66 2.67 -20.62
CA GLY A 31 -3.03 3.79 -19.77
C GLY A 31 -4.22 3.33 -18.93
N LEU A 32 -4.06 3.30 -17.61
CA LEU A 32 -5.14 3.07 -16.65
C LEU A 32 -6.11 4.28 -16.60
N GLY A 33 -6.46 4.83 -17.75
CA GLY A 33 -7.47 5.87 -17.93
C GLY A 33 -8.79 5.26 -18.38
N GLY A 34 -9.31 4.30 -17.62
CA GLY A 34 -10.74 4.00 -17.68
C GLY A 34 -11.51 5.16 -17.03
N PRO A 35 -12.75 5.46 -17.45
CA PRO A 35 -13.59 6.39 -16.70
C PRO A 35 -13.58 5.96 -15.24
N ALA A 36 -13.40 6.92 -14.31
CA ALA A 36 -13.48 6.68 -12.87
C ALA A 36 -14.60 5.67 -12.61
N SER A 37 -14.27 4.49 -12.09
CA SER A 37 -15.26 3.50 -11.70
C SER A 37 -16.15 4.15 -10.66
N SER A 38 -17.28 4.63 -11.13
CA SER A 38 -18.23 5.41 -10.36
C SER A 38 -19.23 4.42 -9.78
N ARG A 39 -18.94 3.92 -8.57
CA ARG A 39 -19.98 4.19 -7.58
C ARG A 39 -19.94 5.69 -7.40
N SER A 40 -20.85 6.39 -8.08
CA SER A 40 -21.09 7.81 -7.82
C SER A 40 -21.20 7.97 -6.31
N ALA A 41 -20.51 8.97 -5.75
CA ALA A 41 -20.67 9.33 -4.35
C ALA A 41 -22.17 9.30 -4.02
N GLN A 42 -22.54 8.54 -3.00
CA GLN A 42 -23.94 8.45 -2.60
C GLN A 42 -24.24 9.66 -1.74
N ASP A 43 -25.26 10.43 -2.14
CA ASP A 43 -25.67 11.61 -1.37
C ASP A 43 -25.96 11.19 0.08
N GLY A 44 -25.31 11.89 1.01
CA GLY A 44 -25.45 11.63 2.44
C GLY A 44 -24.60 10.46 2.98
N VAL A 45 -23.73 9.83 2.19
CA VAL A 45 -22.83 8.76 2.66
C VAL A 45 -21.37 9.14 2.43
N ILE A 46 -20.52 8.94 3.44
CA ILE A 46 -19.07 9.12 3.36
C ILE A 46 -18.40 7.78 3.60
N ARG A 47 -17.59 7.31 2.65
CA ARG A 47 -16.88 6.02 2.73
C ARG A 47 -15.44 6.22 3.19
N PHE A 48 -15.15 5.81 4.41
CA PHE A 48 -13.83 5.80 5.03
C PHE A 48 -13.16 4.45 4.79
N THR A 49 -11.93 4.45 4.28
CA THR A 49 -11.12 3.24 4.08
C THR A 49 -9.75 3.40 4.73
N PHE A 50 -9.45 2.55 5.70
CA PHE A 50 -8.23 2.61 6.52
C PHE A 50 -7.65 1.21 6.67
N ALA A 51 -6.35 1.09 6.91
CA ALA A 51 -5.79 -0.14 7.47
C ALA A 51 -6.52 -0.52 8.77
N PRO A 52 -6.61 -1.83 9.10
CA PRO A 52 -7.14 -2.27 10.40
C PRO A 52 -6.44 -1.53 11.55
N ASP A 53 -7.19 -0.70 12.27
CA ASP A 53 -6.68 0.16 13.33
C ASP A 53 -7.67 0.26 14.50
N PRO A 54 -7.21 0.11 15.75
CA PRO A 54 -8.08 0.09 16.92
C PRO A 54 -8.76 1.43 17.21
N ILE A 55 -8.32 2.56 16.63
CA ILE A 55 -9.00 3.85 16.83
C ILE A 55 -10.39 3.81 16.21
N TRP A 56 -10.56 3.18 15.04
CA TRP A 56 -11.87 3.10 14.41
C TRP A 56 -12.84 2.24 15.23
N ASP A 57 -12.36 1.08 15.69
CA ASP A 57 -13.12 0.21 16.59
C ASP A 57 -13.52 0.96 17.87
N TYR A 58 -12.60 1.72 18.47
CA TYR A 58 -12.87 2.53 19.65
C TYR A 58 -13.94 3.61 19.40
N MET A 59 -13.88 4.34 18.28
CA MET A 59 -14.86 5.37 17.96
C MET A 59 -16.25 4.80 17.72
N HIS A 60 -16.33 3.61 17.12
CA HIS A 60 -17.58 2.89 16.97
C HIS A 60 -18.12 2.43 18.34
N ASP A 61 -17.29 1.77 19.16
CA ASP A 61 -17.67 1.22 20.46
C ASP A 61 -18.09 2.28 21.48
N THR A 62 -17.55 3.50 21.36
CA THR A 62 -17.88 4.64 22.23
C THR A 62 -19.05 5.49 21.73
N GLY A 63 -19.61 5.16 20.57
CA GLY A 63 -20.75 5.88 19.97
C GLY A 63 -20.40 7.25 19.38
N VAL A 64 -19.10 7.54 19.17
CA VAL A 64 -18.64 8.79 18.54
C VAL A 64 -19.15 8.87 17.11
N ILE A 65 -19.18 7.74 16.39
CA ILE A 65 -19.72 7.69 15.03
C ILE A 65 -21.20 7.99 14.99
N ASP A 66 -21.99 7.32 15.84
CA ASP A 66 -23.43 7.57 15.93
C ASP A 66 -23.74 9.03 16.27
N GLU A 67 -22.92 9.67 17.11
CA GLU A 67 -23.04 11.10 17.42
C GLU A 67 -22.80 11.96 16.19
N TRP A 68 -21.73 11.72 15.45
CA TRP A 68 -21.42 12.47 14.22
C TRP A 68 -22.46 12.27 13.13
N GLU A 69 -22.94 11.05 12.93
CA GLU A 69 -23.98 10.78 11.94
C GLU A 69 -25.29 11.52 12.28
N ARG A 70 -25.68 11.53 13.56
CA ARG A 70 -26.87 12.28 14.03
C ARG A 70 -26.71 13.79 13.85
N ASP A 71 -25.55 14.33 14.19
CA ASP A 71 -25.31 15.77 14.20
C ASP A 71 -25.17 16.35 12.78
N THR A 72 -24.62 15.55 11.85
CA THR A 72 -24.34 15.99 10.48
C THR A 72 -25.41 15.56 9.48
N GLY A 73 -26.17 14.51 9.79
CA GLY A 73 -27.11 13.87 8.85
C GLY A 73 -26.43 13.04 7.76
N TYR A 74 -25.11 12.86 7.81
CA TYR A 74 -24.37 11.95 6.95
C TYR A 74 -24.25 10.56 7.60
N SER A 75 -24.27 9.51 6.80
CA SER A 75 -23.86 8.16 7.21
C SER A 75 -22.39 7.91 6.87
N ILE A 76 -21.69 7.21 7.74
CA ILE A 76 -20.28 6.86 7.61
C ILE A 76 -20.19 5.35 7.37
N GLU A 77 -19.69 4.96 6.20
CA GLU A 77 -19.36 3.58 5.89
C GLU A 77 -17.85 3.37 6.06
N THR A 78 -17.45 2.43 6.90
CA THR A 78 -16.04 2.09 7.11
C THR A 78 -15.67 0.78 6.42
N SER A 79 -14.50 0.72 5.79
CA SER A 79 -13.89 -0.53 5.33
C SER A 79 -12.43 -0.61 5.76
N ALA A 80 -11.97 -1.83 6.08
CA ALA A 80 -10.61 -2.07 6.53
C ALA A 80 -9.80 -2.81 5.46
N THR A 81 -8.69 -2.22 4.98
CA THR A 81 -7.79 -2.83 3.98
C THR A 81 -6.38 -2.27 4.09
N TRP A 82 -5.39 -3.04 3.66
CA TRP A 82 -4.00 -2.59 3.51
C TRP A 82 -3.68 -2.04 2.11
N ASP A 83 -4.69 -1.96 1.23
CA ASP A 83 -4.61 -1.35 -0.11
C ASP A 83 -5.61 -0.19 -0.25
N GLU A 84 -5.46 0.83 0.60
CA GLU A 84 -6.33 2.00 0.59
C GLU A 84 -6.20 2.79 -0.72
N PHE A 85 -4.98 2.85 -1.27
CA PHE A 85 -4.69 3.49 -2.56
C PHE A 85 -5.54 2.89 -3.68
N GLY A 86 -5.54 1.56 -3.83
CA GLY A 86 -6.30 0.87 -4.87
C GLY A 86 -7.82 1.11 -4.75
N LEU A 87 -8.35 1.10 -3.52
CA LEU A 87 -9.77 1.36 -3.29
C LEU A 87 -10.17 2.81 -3.62
N PHE A 88 -9.34 3.80 -3.24
CA PHE A 88 -9.58 5.18 -3.60
C PHE A 88 -9.50 5.40 -5.11
N ALA A 89 -8.43 4.91 -5.75
CA ALA A 89 -8.26 5.00 -7.20
C ALA A 89 -9.44 4.36 -7.96
N GLY A 90 -9.92 3.22 -7.46
CA GLY A 90 -11.12 2.55 -7.96
C GLY A 90 -12.46 3.22 -7.61
N GLY A 91 -12.47 4.38 -6.95
CA GLY A 91 -13.72 5.09 -6.59
C GLY A 91 -14.57 4.37 -5.55
N HIS A 92 -13.97 3.46 -4.77
CA HIS A 92 -14.63 2.70 -3.71
C HIS A 92 -14.49 3.33 -2.32
N ALA A 93 -13.68 4.39 -2.20
CA ALA A 93 -13.50 5.18 -0.98
C ALA A 93 -13.62 6.67 -1.28
N ASP A 94 -14.11 7.46 -0.31
CA ASP A 94 -14.15 8.92 -0.36
C ASP A 94 -13.01 9.53 0.48
N ILE A 95 -12.65 8.88 1.60
CA ILE A 95 -11.55 9.28 2.47
C ILE A 95 -10.66 8.06 2.75
N ILE A 96 -9.36 8.23 2.58
CA ILE A 96 -8.34 7.24 2.92
C ILE A 96 -7.27 7.78 3.85
N SER A 97 -6.63 6.88 4.60
CA SER A 97 -5.30 7.14 5.15
C SER A 97 -4.25 6.71 4.12
N SER A 98 -3.32 7.59 3.77
CA SER A 98 -2.20 7.30 2.88
C SER A 98 -0.98 8.11 3.30
N ALA A 99 0.22 7.65 2.95
CA ALA A 99 1.42 8.42 3.23
C ALA A 99 1.44 9.69 2.38
N SER A 100 1.80 10.83 2.96
CA SER A 100 1.71 12.13 2.28
C SER A 100 2.52 12.21 0.98
N PHE A 101 3.59 11.42 0.86
CA PHE A 101 4.41 11.36 -0.36
C PHE A 101 3.77 10.52 -1.48
N GLU A 102 2.74 9.72 -1.20
CA GLU A 102 2.00 8.93 -2.19
C GLU A 102 0.90 9.76 -2.87
N VAL A 103 0.47 10.87 -2.25
CA VAL A 103 -0.61 11.73 -2.75
C VAL A 103 -0.34 12.26 -4.17
N PRO A 104 0.86 12.81 -4.52
CA PRO A 104 1.10 13.25 -5.90
C PRO A 104 0.96 12.13 -6.93
N ALA A 105 1.41 10.92 -6.60
CA ALA A 105 1.26 9.76 -7.48
C ALA A 105 -0.20 9.31 -7.59
N LEU A 106 -0.97 9.41 -6.49
CA LEU A 106 -2.40 9.18 -6.49
C LEU A 106 -3.13 10.15 -7.43
N GLU A 107 -2.85 11.44 -7.33
CA GLU A 107 -3.46 12.47 -8.19
C GLU A 107 -3.06 12.28 -9.66
N GLU A 108 -1.79 11.99 -9.92
CA GLU A 108 -1.30 11.69 -11.27
C GLU A 108 -2.00 10.46 -11.88
N GLN A 109 -2.14 9.38 -11.12
CA GLN A 109 -2.74 8.14 -11.61
C GLN A 109 -4.27 8.22 -11.74
N THR A 110 -4.93 8.95 -10.84
CA THR A 110 -6.40 9.00 -10.79
C THR A 110 -6.98 10.20 -11.53
N GLN A 111 -6.16 11.21 -11.82
CA GLN A 111 -6.59 12.51 -12.36
C GLN A 111 -7.68 13.17 -11.50
N ARG A 112 -7.62 12.95 -10.18
CA ARG A 112 -8.52 13.53 -9.18
C ARG A 112 -7.77 14.52 -8.33
N GLU A 113 -8.39 15.67 -8.07
CA GLU A 113 -7.91 16.60 -7.05
C GLU A 113 -8.20 16.01 -5.67
N THR A 114 -7.19 16.02 -4.79
CA THR A 114 -7.32 15.55 -3.41
C THR A 114 -6.99 16.67 -2.43
N VAL A 115 -7.50 16.53 -1.21
CA VAL A 115 -7.18 17.43 -0.11
C VAL A 115 -6.74 16.62 1.10
N ILE A 116 -5.65 17.05 1.74
CA ILE A 116 -5.19 16.46 3.00
C ILE A 116 -5.89 17.19 4.14
N ILE A 117 -6.81 16.50 4.81
CA ILE A 117 -7.63 17.07 5.89
C ILE A 117 -6.98 16.97 7.28
N GLY A 118 -5.90 16.19 7.42
CA GLY A 118 -5.18 16.08 8.68
C GLY A 118 -4.10 15.00 8.69
N ARG A 119 -3.29 15.01 9.76
CA ARG A 119 -2.33 13.94 10.08
C ARG A 119 -3.02 12.92 10.98
N TYR A 120 -3.16 11.70 10.52
CA TYR A 120 -3.74 10.60 11.30
C TYR A 120 -2.72 9.94 12.23
N ASN A 121 -1.57 9.54 11.68
CA ASN A 121 -0.46 9.00 12.44
C ASN A 121 0.89 9.39 11.79
N ALA A 122 1.99 8.90 12.35
CA ALA A 122 3.31 8.94 11.73
C ALA A 122 3.76 7.50 11.44
N GLU A 123 4.60 7.34 10.40
CA GLU A 123 5.16 6.03 10.05
C GLU A 123 5.89 5.44 11.27
N ARG A 124 5.45 4.25 11.69
CA ARG A 124 5.87 3.63 12.96
C ARG A 124 6.69 2.36 12.80
N SER A 125 7.04 1.97 11.57
CA SER A 125 7.85 0.77 11.37
C SER A 125 9.24 0.93 11.95
N ARG A 126 9.80 -0.22 12.33
CA ARG A 126 11.12 -0.38 12.89
C ARG A 126 11.84 -1.48 12.14
N ILE A 127 13.16 -1.40 12.09
CA ILE A 127 13.97 -2.53 11.67
C ILE A 127 14.12 -3.46 12.85
N LEU A 128 13.57 -4.67 12.74
CA LEU A 128 13.74 -5.71 13.74
C LEU A 128 14.70 -6.78 13.24
N VAL A 129 15.49 -7.33 14.17
CA VAL A 129 16.35 -8.50 14.00
C VAL A 129 16.09 -9.48 15.14
N ARG A 130 16.55 -10.72 15.04
CA ARG A 130 16.55 -11.64 16.19
C ARG A 130 17.41 -11.08 17.32
N ALA A 131 17.04 -11.37 18.56
CA ALA A 131 17.70 -10.79 19.73
C ALA A 131 19.19 -11.14 19.83
N ASP A 132 19.57 -12.34 19.39
CA ASP A 132 20.94 -12.86 19.38
C ASP A 132 21.77 -12.41 18.16
N ASP A 133 21.15 -11.76 17.18
CA ASP A 133 21.85 -11.26 16.00
C ASP A 133 22.86 -10.16 16.40
N PRO A 134 24.09 -10.14 15.87
CA PRO A 134 25.06 -9.11 16.23
C PRO A 134 24.84 -7.76 15.52
N ALA A 135 23.98 -7.69 14.49
CA ALA A 135 23.79 -6.49 13.66
C ALA A 135 23.39 -5.24 14.48
N ARG A 136 24.03 -4.11 14.23
CA ARG A 136 23.73 -2.84 14.90
C ARG A 136 22.98 -1.87 13.99
N SER A 137 23.09 -2.06 12.67
CA SER A 137 22.46 -1.25 11.64
C SER A 137 22.01 -2.10 10.46
N LEU A 138 21.24 -1.53 9.54
CA LEU A 138 20.95 -2.18 8.25
C LEU A 138 22.22 -2.42 7.41
N GLU A 139 23.31 -1.69 7.67
CA GLU A 139 24.59 -1.90 7.01
C GLU A 139 25.19 -3.29 7.26
N ASP A 140 25.00 -3.81 8.47
CA ASP A 140 25.45 -5.15 8.85
C ASP A 140 24.61 -6.26 8.19
N LEU A 141 23.53 -5.89 7.50
CA LEU A 141 22.57 -6.80 6.90
C LEU A 141 22.72 -6.94 5.38
N ARG A 142 23.76 -6.36 4.77
CA ARG A 142 24.04 -6.53 3.33
C ARG A 142 24.08 -8.00 2.93
N GLY A 143 23.37 -8.33 1.85
CA GLY A 143 23.21 -9.68 1.30
C GLY A 143 22.30 -10.60 2.10
N ARG A 144 21.68 -10.14 3.18
CA ARG A 144 20.77 -10.94 4.02
C ARG A 144 19.31 -10.73 3.61
N ARG A 145 18.41 -11.59 4.11
CA ARG A 145 16.98 -11.54 3.79
C ARG A 145 16.25 -10.49 4.62
N LEU A 146 15.79 -9.43 4.00
CA LEU A 146 14.95 -8.39 4.61
C LEU A 146 13.48 -8.65 4.26
N GLY A 147 12.69 -8.99 5.28
CA GLY A 147 11.24 -9.11 5.17
C GLY A 147 10.56 -7.75 5.09
N VAL A 148 9.68 -7.57 4.11
CA VAL A 148 8.89 -6.35 3.93
C VAL A 148 7.43 -6.71 3.62
N PHE A 149 6.49 -5.84 3.99
CA PHE A 149 5.09 -6.00 3.59
C PHE A 149 4.89 -5.75 2.09
N THR A 150 5.54 -4.70 1.59
CA THR A 150 5.51 -4.28 0.20
C THR A 150 6.84 -3.59 -0.13
N THR A 151 7.20 -3.50 -1.41
CA THR A 151 8.37 -2.75 -1.86
C THR A 151 8.12 -1.24 -1.93
N VAL A 152 6.87 -0.80 -1.76
CA VAL A 152 6.48 0.61 -1.67
C VAL A 152 6.20 1.05 -0.22
N SER A 153 5.51 2.17 0.00
CA SER A 153 5.10 2.65 1.33
C SER A 153 6.28 2.78 2.32
N GLY A 154 6.19 2.20 3.52
CA GLY A 154 7.24 2.25 4.54
C GLY A 154 8.62 1.77 4.07
N THR A 155 8.67 0.86 3.08
CA THR A 155 9.93 0.41 2.49
C THR A 155 10.62 1.52 1.70
N LEU A 156 9.88 2.43 1.05
CA LEU A 156 10.48 3.59 0.38
C LEU A 156 11.04 4.60 1.38
N VAL A 157 10.33 4.81 2.50
CA VAL A 157 10.82 5.68 3.59
C VAL A 157 12.13 5.13 4.14
N TRP A 158 12.19 3.85 4.49
CA TRP A 158 13.42 3.21 4.93
C TRP A 158 14.51 3.22 3.87
N SER A 159 14.17 3.01 2.60
CA SER A 159 15.13 3.08 1.49
C SER A 159 15.80 4.44 1.41
N ALA A 160 15.04 5.53 1.49
CA ALA A 160 15.57 6.89 1.50
C ALA A 160 16.48 7.14 2.72
N LEU A 161 16.03 6.72 3.91
CA LEU A 161 16.79 6.88 5.16
C LEU A 161 18.12 6.13 5.12
N VAL A 162 18.15 4.87 4.68
CA VAL A 162 19.41 4.11 4.65
C VAL A 162 20.31 4.49 3.50
N GLN A 163 19.76 4.99 2.39
CA GLN A 163 20.57 5.58 1.34
C GLN A 163 21.31 6.82 1.87
N GLN A 164 20.65 7.64 2.70
CA GLN A 164 21.27 8.80 3.34
C GLN A 164 22.27 8.41 4.44
N MET A 165 21.93 7.44 5.30
CA MET A 165 22.79 7.05 6.43
C MET A 165 23.97 6.15 6.05
N HIS A 166 23.76 5.21 5.14
CA HIS A 166 24.68 4.10 4.86
C HIS A 166 25.02 3.93 3.37
N GLY A 167 24.46 4.76 2.50
CA GLY A 167 24.66 4.63 1.05
C GLY A 167 24.05 3.36 0.45
N MET A 168 23.09 2.73 1.14
CA MET A 168 22.49 1.45 0.75
C MET A 168 21.19 1.59 -0.03
N ASN A 169 20.93 0.61 -0.90
CA ASN A 169 19.67 0.44 -1.63
C ASN A 169 18.92 -0.78 -1.10
N LEU A 170 17.75 -0.60 -0.47
CA LEU A 170 16.92 -1.74 -0.05
C LEU A 170 16.07 -2.30 -1.19
N VAL A 171 15.70 -1.44 -2.14
CA VAL A 171 14.98 -1.82 -3.36
C VAL A 171 15.83 -1.44 -4.55
N ALA A 172 15.77 -2.24 -5.62
CA ALA A 172 16.50 -1.93 -6.83
C ALA A 172 16.01 -0.59 -7.41
N ALA A 173 16.95 0.30 -7.74
CA ALA A 173 16.66 1.63 -8.27
C ALA A 173 17.52 1.89 -9.51
N GLY A 174 16.89 1.88 -10.68
CA GLY A 174 17.60 1.97 -11.96
C GLY A 174 18.54 0.79 -12.17
N GLU A 175 19.83 1.09 -12.40
CA GLU A 175 20.88 0.06 -12.59
C GLU A 175 21.49 -0.44 -11.28
N ARG A 176 21.12 0.13 -10.12
CA ARG A 176 21.66 -0.29 -8.83
C ARG A 176 20.84 -1.44 -8.25
N PRO A 177 21.45 -2.62 -8.04
CA PRO A 177 20.76 -3.73 -7.41
C PRO A 177 20.46 -3.43 -5.94
N SER A 178 19.53 -4.19 -5.36
CA SER A 178 19.32 -4.20 -3.92
C SER A 178 20.55 -4.74 -3.20
N ASP A 179 20.93 -4.09 -2.10
CA ASP A 179 21.99 -4.53 -1.19
C ASP A 179 21.51 -5.63 -0.22
N VAL A 180 20.23 -6.00 -0.26
CA VAL A 180 19.59 -7.07 0.54
C VAL A 180 18.71 -7.96 -0.34
N ASP A 181 18.43 -9.18 0.11
CA ASP A 181 17.42 -10.03 -0.51
C ASP A 181 16.04 -9.70 0.05
N ILE A 182 15.14 -9.16 -0.77
CA ILE A 182 13.82 -8.71 -0.33
C ILE A 182 12.85 -9.89 -0.32
N VAL A 183 12.30 -10.19 0.84
CA VAL A 183 11.26 -11.20 1.03
C VAL A 183 9.94 -10.49 1.33
N VAL A 184 9.01 -10.55 0.38
CA VAL A 184 7.68 -9.95 0.56
C VAL A 184 6.78 -10.95 1.29
N ALA A 185 6.17 -10.53 2.40
CA ALA A 185 5.23 -11.35 3.17
C ALA A 185 4.17 -10.48 3.86
N ASP A 186 3.08 -11.12 4.30
CA ASP A 186 2.01 -10.48 5.06
C ASP A 186 2.55 -9.79 6.34
N ILE A 187 2.11 -8.55 6.59
CA ILE A 187 2.68 -7.70 7.64
C ILE A 187 2.46 -8.29 9.04
N GLN A 188 1.37 -9.04 9.24
CA GLN A 188 1.08 -9.73 10.51
C GLN A 188 2.00 -10.95 10.74
N ASN A 189 2.69 -11.45 9.71
CA ASN A 189 3.53 -12.64 9.80
C ASN A 189 5.03 -12.34 9.81
N LEU A 190 5.46 -11.11 9.51
CA LEU A 190 6.89 -10.76 9.39
C LEU A 190 7.69 -11.03 10.68
N SER A 191 7.17 -10.65 11.86
CA SER A 191 7.87 -10.90 13.13
C SER A 191 8.04 -12.39 13.41
N ASN A 192 7.05 -13.20 13.02
CA ASN A 192 7.08 -14.63 13.21
C ASN A 192 8.10 -15.32 12.27
N LEU A 193 8.15 -14.91 11.00
CA LEU A 193 9.19 -15.35 10.06
C LEU A 193 10.59 -15.01 10.56
N LEU A 194 10.76 -13.80 11.12
CA LEU A 194 12.02 -13.35 11.70
C LEU A 194 12.42 -14.22 12.91
N ALA A 195 11.49 -14.44 13.85
CA ALA A 195 11.72 -15.25 15.04
C ALA A 195 12.07 -16.72 14.69
N ARG A 196 11.51 -17.26 13.61
CA ARG A 196 11.82 -18.62 13.11
C ARG A 196 13.10 -18.70 12.26
N GLY A 197 13.73 -17.57 11.94
CA GLY A 197 14.94 -17.52 11.12
C GLY A 197 14.70 -17.70 9.61
N GLU A 198 13.45 -17.59 9.16
CA GLU A 198 13.08 -17.62 7.74
C GLU A 198 13.44 -16.31 7.02
N ILE A 199 13.62 -15.22 7.77
CA ILE A 199 14.23 -13.97 7.33
C ILE A 199 15.25 -13.52 8.38
N ASP A 200 16.11 -12.58 8.01
CA ASP A 200 17.22 -12.10 8.83
C ASP A 200 16.91 -10.79 9.54
N ALA A 201 16.08 -9.96 8.92
CA ALA A 201 15.52 -8.74 9.49
C ALA A 201 14.13 -8.49 8.89
N CYS A 202 13.36 -7.59 9.47
CA CYS A 202 12.14 -7.07 8.84
C CYS A 202 11.95 -5.57 9.07
N ILE A 203 11.25 -4.93 8.13
CA ILE A 203 10.54 -3.67 8.36
C ILE A 203 9.20 -4.05 9.00
N CYS A 204 9.11 -3.95 10.31
CA CYS A 204 7.98 -4.47 11.08
C CYS A 204 7.28 -3.36 11.88
N TYR A 205 5.97 -3.50 12.05
CA TYR A 205 5.19 -2.66 12.96
C TYR A 205 5.27 -3.20 14.40
N PRO A 206 5.53 -2.34 15.40
CA PRO A 206 5.73 -2.77 16.77
C PRO A 206 4.46 -3.38 17.40
N ASP A 207 3.28 -2.87 17.03
CA ASP A 207 1.97 -3.38 17.44
C ASP A 207 1.73 -4.81 16.92
N LEU A 208 2.10 -5.09 15.68
CA LEU A 208 2.00 -6.44 15.08
C LEU A 208 3.11 -7.39 15.54
N SER A 209 4.19 -6.84 16.10
CA SER A 209 5.33 -7.59 16.64
C SER A 209 5.34 -7.66 18.17
N ALA A 210 4.24 -7.25 18.83
CA ALA A 210 4.22 -7.03 20.27
C ALA A 210 4.55 -8.29 21.09
N ARG A 211 4.16 -9.47 20.57
CA ARG A 211 4.47 -10.75 21.22
C ARG A 211 5.97 -10.99 21.25
N GLU A 212 6.63 -10.97 20.09
CA GLU A 212 8.06 -11.27 19.94
C GLU A 212 8.94 -10.19 20.60
N LEU A 213 8.49 -8.93 20.60
CA LEU A 213 9.15 -7.85 21.32
C LEU A 213 9.06 -8.03 22.84
N ARG A 214 7.92 -8.49 23.35
CA ARG A 214 7.70 -8.70 24.78
C ARG A 214 8.44 -9.92 25.32
N ASP A 215 8.51 -11.01 24.56
CA ASP A 215 9.25 -12.21 24.96
C ASP A 215 10.76 -12.09 24.71
N GLY A 216 11.20 -11.05 23.99
CA GLY A 216 12.60 -10.75 23.73
C GLY A 216 13.22 -11.66 22.67
N SER A 217 12.42 -12.33 21.83
CA SER A 217 12.92 -13.11 20.70
C SER A 217 13.44 -12.24 19.56
N VAL A 218 12.93 -11.01 19.44
CA VAL A 218 13.40 -10.01 18.49
C VAL A 218 13.74 -8.71 19.20
N ARG A 219 14.60 -7.91 18.58
CA ARG A 219 14.96 -6.57 19.04
C ARG A 219 14.99 -5.59 17.87
N ALA A 220 14.73 -4.33 18.17
CA ALA A 220 14.87 -3.27 17.18
C ALA A 220 16.34 -2.85 17.02
N LEU A 221 16.71 -2.45 15.81
CA LEU A 221 17.90 -1.65 15.54
C LEU A 221 17.62 -0.17 15.85
N TYR A 222 18.65 0.68 15.73
CA TYR A 222 18.53 2.13 15.88
C TYR A 222 17.86 2.58 17.20
N ASP A 223 18.20 1.90 18.30
CA ASP A 223 17.65 2.15 19.64
C ASP A 223 16.11 2.08 19.71
N GLY A 224 15.48 1.35 18.79
CA GLY A 224 14.03 1.23 18.72
C GLY A 224 13.30 2.41 18.08
N LYS A 225 14.01 3.33 17.46
CA LYS A 225 13.43 4.45 16.70
C LYS A 225 12.61 3.94 15.52
N SER A 226 11.47 4.58 15.27
CA SER A 226 10.73 4.39 14.02
C SER A 226 11.42 5.09 12.84
N SER A 227 10.94 4.83 11.62
CA SER A 227 11.38 5.60 10.47
C SER A 227 11.06 7.10 10.62
N ALA A 228 9.92 7.46 11.21
CA ALA A 228 9.56 8.85 11.48
C ALA A 228 10.48 9.52 12.51
N ASP A 229 10.89 8.80 13.57
CA ASP A 229 11.85 9.30 14.55
C ASP A 229 13.20 9.62 13.89
N LEU A 230 13.69 8.70 13.06
CA LEU A 230 14.95 8.86 12.32
C LEU A 230 14.86 9.98 11.28
N PHE A 231 13.75 10.09 10.56
CA PHE A 231 13.51 11.17 9.62
C PHE A 231 13.55 12.54 10.32
N ALA A 232 12.89 12.66 11.47
CA ALA A 232 12.95 13.88 12.27
C ALA A 232 14.38 14.21 12.71
N GLU A 233 15.19 13.23 13.13
CA GLU A 233 16.58 13.48 13.51
C GLU A 233 17.48 13.91 12.34
N LEU A 234 17.33 13.28 11.18
CA LEU A 234 18.24 13.46 10.04
C LEU A 234 17.87 14.64 9.14
N SER A 235 16.58 14.89 8.98
CA SER A 235 16.06 15.77 7.92
C SER A 235 15.24 16.95 8.47
N CYS A 236 14.76 16.88 9.70
CA CYS A 236 14.17 18.05 10.37
C CYS A 236 14.41 18.07 11.89
N PRO A 237 15.63 18.44 12.35
CA PRO A 237 16.02 18.40 13.76
C PRO A 237 15.13 19.22 14.72
N GLY A 238 14.22 20.05 14.20
CA GLY A 238 13.24 20.85 14.95
C GLY A 238 11.78 20.41 14.83
N CYS A 239 11.46 19.35 14.07
CA CYS A 239 10.08 18.92 13.80
C CYS A 239 9.51 17.94 14.85
N ARG A 240 10.17 17.75 16.01
CA ARG A 240 9.57 17.00 17.13
C ARG A 240 8.48 17.84 17.79
N SER A 241 7.25 17.75 17.26
CA SER A 241 6.02 18.28 17.87
C SER A 241 4.83 17.38 17.56
#